data_AF-A0A7S0RFY4-F1
#
_entry.id   AF-A0A7S0RFY4-F1
#
_cell.length_a   1.000
_cell.length_b   1.000
_cell.length_c   1.000
_cell.angle_alpha   90.00
_cell.angle_beta   90.00
_cell.angle_gamma   90.00
#
_symmetry.space_group_name_H-M   'P 1'
#
loop_
_entity.id
_entity.type
_entity.pdbx_description
1 polymer ?
#
loop_
_entity_poly.entity_id
_entity_poly.type
_entity_poly.pdbx_seq_one_letter_code
_entity_poly.pdbx_strand_id
1 'polypeptide(L)'
;RAMARLKLLVADLVRPKLLGGARTTGPQLLALLRQLVQALNAQDIPDVASMLDAFNRDLVARCVEGFASALAAGLGPLPVDGGRLAAVAGEAREGALAKFRASLLGARRGSSDS
;
A
#
# COMPACT_ATOMS: atom_id res chain seq x y z
N ARG A 1 52.10 17.03 0.40
CA ARG A 1 51.70 15.81 1.16
C ARG A 1 50.18 15.61 1.20
N ALA A 2 49.37 16.64 1.51
CA ALA A 2 47.90 16.53 1.55
C ALA A 2 47.26 16.07 0.21
N MET A 3 47.69 16.64 -0.92
CA MET A 3 47.13 16.29 -2.24
C MET A 3 47.39 14.83 -2.64
N ALA A 4 48.53 14.25 -2.24
CA ALA A 4 48.84 12.84 -2.49
C ALA A 4 47.94 11.91 -1.66
N ARG A 5 47.65 12.30 -0.41
CA ARG A 5 46.76 11.55 0.48
C ARG A 5 45.31 11.60 0.00
N LEU A 6 44.87 12.76 -0.51
CA LEU A 6 43.55 12.92 -1.13
C LEU A 6 43.39 12.04 -2.38
N LYS A 7 44.41 11.98 -3.25
CA LYS A 7 44.39 11.11 -4.44
C LYS A 7 44.26 9.64 -4.08
N LEU A 8 45.01 9.18 -3.07
CA LEU A 8 44.92 7.80 -2.58
C LEU A 8 43.52 7.50 -2.00
N LEU A 9 42.97 8.43 -1.23
CA LEU A 9 41.62 8.28 -0.67
C LEU A 9 40.55 8.21 -1.76
N VAL A 10 40.61 9.08 -2.77
CA VAL A 10 39.67 9.06 -3.89
C VAL A 10 39.80 7.76 -4.68
N ALA A 11 41.03 7.29 -4.94
CA ALA A 11 41.25 6.03 -5.64
C ALA A 11 40.65 4.83 -4.91
N ASP A 12 40.69 4.82 -3.58
CA ASP A 12 40.10 3.76 -2.75
C ASP A 12 38.56 3.81 -2.72
N LEU A 13 37.98 5.01 -2.73
CA LEU A 13 36.53 5.23 -2.67
C LEU A 13 35.82 5.09 -4.02
N VAL A 14 36.53 5.26 -5.14
CA VAL A 14 35.90 5.20 -6.47
C VAL A 14 35.38 3.79 -6.74
N ARG A 15 34.06 3.69 -6.85
CA ARG A 15 33.34 2.49 -7.30
C ARG A 15 32.42 2.87 -8.46
N PRO A 16 32.33 2.04 -9.51
CA PRO A 16 31.41 2.29 -10.61
C PRO A 16 29.97 2.28 -10.08
N LYS A 17 29.14 3.21 -10.57
CA LYS A 17 27.71 3.20 -10.23
C LYS A 17 27.05 2.01 -10.90
N LEU A 18 26.40 1.19 -10.09
CA LEU A 18 25.64 0.03 -10.55
C LEU A 18 24.15 0.33 -10.47
N LEU A 19 23.41 0.04 -11.54
CA LEU A 19 21.96 0.07 -11.59
C LEU A 19 21.49 -1.32 -12.02
N GLY A 20 20.64 -1.97 -11.20
CA GLY A 20 20.19 -3.34 -11.47
C GLY A 20 21.34 -4.37 -11.55
N GLY A 21 22.47 -4.10 -10.88
CA GLY A 21 23.67 -4.96 -10.92
C GLY A 21 24.62 -4.71 -12.10
N ALA A 22 24.25 -3.85 -13.07
CA ALA A 22 25.09 -3.52 -14.22
C ALA A 22 25.74 -2.13 -14.10
N ARG A 23 26.95 -1.96 -14.66
CA ARG A 23 27.61 -0.65 -14.73
C ARG A 23 26.78 0.31 -15.58
N THR A 24 26.56 1.51 -15.04
CA THR A 24 25.71 2.52 -15.68
C THR A 24 26.51 3.48 -16.56
N THR A 25 25.97 3.83 -17.72
CA THR A 25 26.51 4.88 -18.60
C THR A 25 25.92 6.26 -18.26
N GLY A 26 26.58 7.34 -18.72
CA GLY A 26 26.07 8.71 -18.55
C GLY A 26 24.61 8.90 -19.02
N PRO A 27 24.23 8.44 -20.24
CA PRO A 27 22.86 8.53 -20.71
C PRO A 27 21.85 7.74 -19.86
N GLN A 28 22.21 6.54 -19.40
CA GLN A 28 21.33 5.74 -18.53
C GLN A 28 21.11 6.40 -17.17
N LEU A 29 22.16 7.02 -16.61
CA LEU A 29 22.04 7.78 -15.37
C LEU A 29 21.15 9.02 -15.54
N LEU A 30 21.29 9.73 -16.66
CA LEU A 30 20.46 10.89 -16.97
C LEU A 30 18.98 10.50 -17.11
N ALA A 31 18.69 9.38 -17.77
CA ALA A 31 17.34 8.85 -17.90
C ALA A 31 16.74 8.53 -16.52
N LEU A 32 17.50 7.86 -15.66
CA LEU A 32 17.07 7.56 -14.29
C LEU A 32 16.81 8.84 -13.47
N LEU A 33 17.72 9.83 -13.53
CA LEU A 33 17.55 11.08 -12.80
C LEU A 33 16.28 11.81 -13.23
N ARG A 34 15.96 11.82 -14.54
CA ARG A 34 14.71 12.39 -15.05
C ARG A 34 13.49 11.65 -14.51
N GLN A 35 13.52 10.32 -14.50
CA GLN A 35 12.43 9.51 -13.94
C GLN A 35 12.23 9.77 -12.44
N LEU A 36 13.31 9.86 -11.67
CA LEU A 36 13.24 10.17 -10.23
C LEU A 36 12.67 11.56 -9.97
N VAL A 37 13.11 12.58 -10.71
CA VAL A 37 12.57 13.94 -10.58
C VAL A 37 11.09 13.99 -10.97
N GLN A 38 10.69 13.28 -12.03
CA GLN A 38 9.28 13.17 -12.42
C GLN A 38 8.43 12.49 -11.35
N ALA A 39 8.89 11.35 -10.80
CA ALA A 39 8.19 10.63 -9.75
C ALA A 39 8.08 11.47 -8.46
N LEU A 40 9.15 12.16 -8.07
CA LEU A 40 9.13 13.09 -6.94
C LEU A 40 8.12 14.22 -7.15
N ASN A 41 8.15 14.85 -8.32
CA ASN A 41 7.23 15.95 -8.65
C ASN A 41 5.77 15.48 -8.75
N ALA A 42 5.54 14.24 -9.16
CA ALA A 42 4.21 13.64 -9.24
C ALA A 42 3.70 13.13 -7.87
N GLN A 43 4.49 13.24 -6.80
CA GLN A 43 4.25 12.57 -5.51
C GLN A 43 4.06 11.04 -5.65
N ASP A 44 4.62 10.46 -6.72
CA ASP A 44 4.48 9.05 -7.10
C ASP A 44 5.48 8.14 -6.38
N ILE A 45 5.99 8.61 -5.23
CA ILE A 45 6.69 7.76 -4.26
C ILE A 45 5.64 7.39 -3.21
N PRO A 46 5.09 6.16 -3.25
CA PRO A 46 4.17 5.74 -2.22
C PRO A 46 4.92 5.72 -0.88
N ASP A 47 4.58 6.67 -0.02
CA ASP A 47 4.89 6.56 1.40
C ASP A 47 4.17 5.32 1.95
N VAL A 48 4.77 4.66 2.95
CA VAL A 48 4.16 3.51 3.66
C VAL A 48 2.75 3.88 4.15
N ALA A 49 2.54 5.13 4.56
CA ALA A 49 1.22 5.66 4.91
C ALA A 49 0.24 5.64 3.71
N SER A 50 0.67 6.11 2.53
CA SER A 50 -0.14 6.10 1.30
C SER A 50 -0.47 4.68 0.84
N MET A 51 0.47 3.74 1.01
CA MET A 51 0.25 2.32 0.69
C MET A 51 -0.79 1.71 1.64
N LEU A 52 -0.68 1.93 2.96
CA LEU A 52 -1.66 1.46 3.94
C LEU A 52 -3.06 2.05 3.67
N ASP A 53 -3.15 3.33 3.33
CA ASP A 53 -4.42 3.97 2.99
C ASP A 53 -5.05 3.41 1.71
N ALA A 54 -4.24 3.05 0.71
CA ALA A 54 -4.73 2.35 -0.49
C ALA A 54 -5.25 0.94 -0.14
N PHE A 55 -4.51 0.17 0.66
CA PHE A 55 -4.94 -1.16 1.12
C PHE A 55 -6.21 -1.10 1.97
N ASN A 56 -6.30 -0.13 2.89
CA ASN A 56 -7.47 0.05 3.75
C ASN A 56 -8.70 0.45 2.93
N ARG A 57 -8.55 1.35 1.94
CA ARG A 57 -9.65 1.72 1.04
C ARG A 57 -10.16 0.52 0.23
N ASP A 58 -9.26 -0.26 -0.33
CA ASP A 58 -9.58 -1.48 -1.07
C ASP A 58 -10.25 -2.54 -0.17
N LEU A 59 -9.80 -2.67 1.07
CA LEU A 59 -10.44 -3.54 2.07
C LEU A 59 -11.87 -3.07 2.42
N VAL A 60 -12.08 -1.76 2.63
CA VAL A 60 -13.42 -1.20 2.89
C VAL A 60 -14.33 -1.46 1.69
N ALA A 61 -13.87 -1.23 0.47
CA ALA A 61 -14.64 -1.46 -0.75
C ALA A 61 -15.15 -2.92 -0.81
N ARG A 62 -14.25 -3.90 -0.61
CA ARG A 62 -14.62 -5.32 -0.57
C ARG A 62 -15.62 -5.67 0.54
N CYS A 63 -15.51 -5.03 1.71
CA CYS A 63 -16.45 -5.26 2.81
C CYS A 63 -17.84 -4.70 2.48
N VAL A 64 -17.91 -3.54 1.82
CA VAL A 64 -19.17 -2.93 1.36
C VAL A 64 -19.82 -3.78 0.27
N GLU A 65 -19.06 -4.28 -0.69
CA GLU A 65 -19.56 -5.19 -1.73
C GLU A 65 -20.09 -6.50 -1.14
N GLY A 66 -19.37 -7.06 -0.16
CA GLY A 66 -19.80 -8.25 0.56
C GLY A 66 -21.09 -8.03 1.36
N PHE A 67 -21.21 -6.87 2.01
CA PHE A 67 -22.44 -6.45 2.68
C PHE A 67 -23.61 -6.36 1.69
N ALA A 68 -23.43 -5.65 0.58
CA ALA A 68 -24.47 -5.47 -0.44
C ALA A 68 -24.91 -6.81 -1.04
N SER A 69 -23.96 -7.70 -1.29
CA SER A 69 -24.24 -9.05 -1.83
C SER A 69 -25.00 -9.92 -0.83
N ALA A 70 -24.62 -9.90 0.45
CA ALA A 70 -25.33 -10.61 1.52
C ALA A 70 -26.75 -10.06 1.72
N LEU A 71 -26.90 -8.74 1.65
CA LEU A 71 -28.20 -8.08 1.73
C LEU A 71 -29.10 -8.48 0.55
N ALA A 72 -28.58 -8.45 -0.68
CA ALA A 72 -29.32 -8.87 -1.87
C ALA A 72 -29.73 -10.35 -1.82
N ALA A 73 -28.86 -11.24 -1.33
CA ALA A 73 -29.15 -12.66 -1.19
C ALA A 73 -30.19 -12.95 -0.08
N GLY A 74 -30.15 -12.23 1.04
CA GLY A 74 -31.03 -12.49 2.19
C GLY A 74 -32.42 -11.85 2.11
N LEU A 75 -32.53 -10.71 1.40
CA LEU A 75 -33.81 -9.97 1.28
C LEU A 75 -34.77 -10.57 0.26
N GLY A 76 -34.26 -11.13 -0.85
CA GLY A 76 -35.12 -11.55 -1.96
C GLY A 76 -35.82 -10.37 -2.65
N PRO A 77 -36.91 -10.61 -3.41
CA PRO A 77 -37.62 -9.55 -4.11
C PRO A 77 -38.38 -8.63 -3.14
N LEU A 78 -38.33 -7.33 -3.42
CA LEU A 78 -39.11 -6.32 -2.71
C LEU A 78 -40.60 -6.43 -3.06
N PRO A 79 -41.51 -6.01 -2.16
CA PRO A 79 -41.27 -5.39 -0.85
C PRO A 79 -40.96 -6.41 0.26
N VAL A 80 -40.19 -5.97 1.26
CA VAL A 80 -39.82 -6.76 2.44
C VAL A 80 -40.27 -6.07 3.72
N ASP A 81 -40.58 -6.85 4.74
CA ASP A 81 -40.88 -6.35 6.08
C ASP A 81 -39.66 -5.65 6.72
N GLY A 82 -39.90 -4.59 7.49
CA GLY A 82 -38.86 -3.79 8.13
C GLY A 82 -38.05 -4.56 9.18
N GLY A 83 -38.70 -5.48 9.92
CA GLY A 83 -38.02 -6.35 10.88
C GLY A 83 -37.10 -7.35 10.20
N ARG A 84 -37.56 -7.92 9.07
CA ARG A 84 -36.71 -8.78 8.22
C ARG A 84 -35.55 -8.00 7.61
N LEU A 85 -35.78 -6.78 7.15
CA LEU A 85 -34.73 -5.90 6.63
C LEU A 85 -33.67 -5.62 7.71
N ALA A 86 -34.09 -5.24 8.91
CA ALA A 86 -33.19 -4.96 10.02
C ALA A 86 -32.36 -6.21 10.42
N ALA A 87 -32.99 -7.39 10.46
CA ALA A 87 -32.30 -8.64 10.79
C ALA A 87 -31.22 -8.99 9.75
N VAL A 88 -31.57 -9.03 8.45
CA VAL A 88 -30.64 -9.36 7.37
C VAL A 88 -29.53 -8.32 7.25
N ALA A 89 -29.84 -7.02 7.38
CA ALA A 89 -28.84 -5.97 7.37
C ALA A 89 -27.90 -6.06 8.59
N GLY A 90 -28.43 -6.40 9.77
CA GLY A 90 -27.63 -6.62 10.97
C GLY A 90 -26.62 -7.75 10.79
N GLU A 91 -27.06 -8.91 10.32
CA GLU A 91 -26.20 -10.07 10.06
C GLU A 91 -25.15 -9.78 8.98
N ALA A 92 -25.57 -9.16 7.85
CA ALA A 92 -24.65 -8.78 6.78
C ALA A 92 -23.60 -7.78 7.27
N ARG A 93 -23.99 -6.81 8.12
CA ARG A 93 -23.10 -5.80 8.69
C ARG A 93 -22.09 -6.44 9.63
N GLU A 94 -22.51 -7.30 10.55
CA GLU A 94 -21.60 -8.00 11.45
C GLU A 94 -20.63 -8.90 10.69
N GLY A 95 -21.10 -9.62 9.66
CA GLY A 95 -20.25 -10.43 8.79
C GLY A 95 -19.19 -9.60 8.04
N ALA A 96 -19.57 -8.44 7.51
CA ALA A 96 -18.64 -7.53 6.84
C ALA A 96 -17.62 -6.92 7.83
N LEU A 97 -18.06 -6.50 9.01
CA LEU A 97 -17.19 -5.95 10.06
C LEU A 97 -16.22 -6.99 10.62
N ALA A 98 -16.65 -8.24 10.77
CA ALA A 98 -15.78 -9.33 11.19
C ALA A 98 -14.64 -9.57 10.19
N LYS A 99 -14.96 -9.61 8.88
CA LYS A 99 -13.96 -9.73 7.80
C LYS A 99 -13.01 -8.53 7.76
N PHE A 100 -13.55 -7.32 7.94
CA PHE A 100 -12.77 -6.09 8.00
C PHE A 100 -11.75 -6.12 9.14
N ARG A 101 -12.20 -6.43 10.36
CA ARG A 101 -11.33 -6.53 11.55
C ARG A 101 -10.25 -7.60 11.40
N ALA A 102 -10.58 -8.74 10.80
CA ALA A 102 -9.62 -9.83 10.59
C ALA A 102 -8.52 -9.47 9.56
N SER A 103 -8.81 -8.56 8.63
CA SER A 103 -7.95 -8.21 7.50
C SER A 103 -7.24 -6.86 7.65
N LEU A 104 -7.49 -6.13 8.75
CA LEU A 104 -6.91 -4.81 8.99
C LEU A 104 -5.40 -4.91 9.20
N LEU A 105 -4.63 -4.32 8.29
CA LEU A 105 -3.18 -4.22 8.42
C LEU A 105 -2.84 -3.18 9.50
N GLY A 106 -2.20 -3.63 10.58
CA GLY A 106 -1.84 -2.81 11.74
C GLY A 106 -2.39 -3.31 13.08
N ALA A 107 -3.49 -4.09 13.07
CA ALA A 107 -4.11 -4.58 14.31
C ALA A 107 -3.28 -5.64 15.05
N ARG A 108 -2.47 -6.45 14.35
CA ARG A 108 -1.67 -7.54 14.96
C ARG A 108 -0.33 -7.13 15.56
N ARG A 109 0.14 -5.89 15.37
CA ARG A 109 1.41 -5.43 15.97
C ARG A 109 1.25 -4.82 17.37
N GLY A 110 0.03 -4.52 17.80
CA GLY A 110 -0.24 -3.96 19.13
C GLY A 110 -0.53 -4.99 20.23
N SER A 111 -0.53 -6.29 19.93
CA SER A 111 -0.97 -7.34 20.86
C SER A 111 0.10 -8.42 21.13
N SER A 112 1.37 -8.17 20.81
CA SER A 112 2.48 -9.11 21.05
C SER A 112 3.58 -8.56 21.97
N ASP A 113 3.35 -7.41 22.62
CA ASP A 113 4.19 -6.89 23.70
C ASP A 113 3.27 -6.44 24.84
N SER A 114 2.83 -7.38 25.67
CA SER A 114 2.32 -7.18 27.04
C SER A 114 2.41 -8.48 27.80
#